data_AF-A0A5J5ES24-F1
#
_entry.id   AF-A0A5J5ES24-F1
#
_cell.length_a   1.000
_cell.length_b   1.000
_cell.length_c   1.000
_cell.angle_alpha   90.00
_cell.angle_beta   90.00
_cell.angle_gamma   90.00
#
_symmetry.space_group_name_H-M   'P 1'
#
loop_
_entity.id
_entity.type
_entity.pdbx_description
1 polymer ?
#
loop_
_entity_poly.entity_id
_entity_poly.type
_entity_poly.pdbx_seq_one_letter_code
_entity_poly.pdbx_strand_id
1 'polypeptide(L)'
;MKPSTDLPTSLRNLRLNLHELTASISSHPPPADITASSDVDNTPTFPAALSVELLHYKELFGQLRFSYLEQITKEKFLRDITDDPPNIREAEDNAAREVAAAAAKAALKTRKKEVDALLAQLEEVAGRLASAYERLQKDVHKAEALPAETERMQAAIEAHRSSRHELAEMNLPLEDTLTRVAAAEDEFGLLETELESLAATLPRKKRQLENLEKEITEYEANKEGLESVASEAVRAREGARAAGKADMENAGQWYKSSYELLSAMLDEK
;
A
#
# COMPACT_ATOMS: atom_id res chain seq x y z
N MET A 1 -8.08 33.56 -30.91
CA MET A 1 -7.82 33.79 -32.34
C MET A 1 -7.34 32.46 -32.93
N LYS A 2 -8.06 31.93 -33.91
CA LYS A 2 -7.72 30.67 -34.59
C LYS A 2 -6.53 30.91 -35.53
N PRO A 3 -5.46 30.09 -35.52
CA PRO A 3 -4.50 30.10 -36.60
C PRO A 3 -5.04 29.24 -37.76
N SER A 4 -5.21 29.90 -38.90
CA SER A 4 -5.52 29.31 -40.20
C SER A 4 -4.44 28.31 -40.60
N THR A 5 -4.85 27.15 -41.11
CA THR A 5 -3.97 26.12 -41.69
C THR A 5 -4.40 25.85 -43.12
N ASP A 6 -4.23 26.84 -43.98
CA ASP A 6 -4.32 26.63 -45.43
C ASP A 6 -2.96 26.16 -45.95
N LEU A 7 -2.74 24.85 -45.90
CA LEU A 7 -1.76 24.15 -46.74
C LEU A 7 -2.50 23.64 -47.99
N PRO A 8 -1.93 23.79 -49.19
CA PRO A 8 -2.66 23.66 -50.45
C PRO A 8 -3.19 22.23 -50.66
N THR A 9 -4.46 22.16 -51.07
CA THR A 9 -5.28 20.99 -51.39
C THR A 9 -4.72 20.07 -52.49
N SER A 10 -3.47 20.29 -52.94
CA SER A 10 -2.86 19.58 -54.06
C SER A 10 -2.24 18.22 -53.69
N LEU A 11 -2.05 17.92 -52.41
CA LEU A 11 -1.43 16.65 -51.96
C LEU A 11 -2.42 15.57 -51.51
N ARG A 12 -3.74 15.78 -51.65
CA ARG A 12 -4.73 14.73 -51.35
C ARG A 12 -5.10 13.84 -52.56
N ASN A 13 -4.71 14.23 -53.78
CA ASN A 13 -5.17 13.57 -55.00
C ASN A 13 -4.12 12.72 -55.73
N LEU A 14 -2.94 12.49 -55.14
CA LEU A 14 -2.03 11.44 -55.59
C LEU A 14 -2.31 10.14 -54.83
N ARG A 15 -3.57 9.69 -54.89
CA ARG A 15 -3.85 8.27 -54.68
C ARG A 15 -3.39 7.61 -55.98
N LEU A 16 -2.17 7.07 -55.98
CA LEU A 16 -1.66 6.25 -57.08
C LEU A 16 -2.59 5.03 -57.20
N ASN A 17 -3.63 5.16 -58.02
CA ASN A 17 -4.59 4.11 -58.29
C ASN A 17 -3.89 3.05 -59.15
N LEU A 18 -3.26 2.09 -58.48
CA LEU A 18 -2.64 0.91 -59.09
C LEU A 18 -3.61 0.17 -60.05
N HIS A 19 -4.92 0.31 -59.81
CA HIS A 19 -6.03 -0.25 -60.57
C HIS A 19 -6.16 0.29 -62.01
N GLU A 20 -5.77 1.55 -62.27
CA GLU A 20 -5.87 2.14 -63.62
C GLU A 20 -4.76 1.62 -64.55
N LEU A 21 -3.59 1.27 -63.98
CA LEU A 21 -2.48 0.70 -64.74
C LEU A 21 -2.83 -0.71 -65.25
N THR A 22 -3.48 -1.53 -64.42
CA THR A 22 -3.93 -2.88 -64.80
C THR A 22 -4.99 -2.87 -65.92
N ALA A 23 -5.86 -1.85 -65.96
CA ALA A 23 -6.85 -1.70 -67.03
C ALA A 23 -6.21 -1.32 -68.39
N SER A 24 -5.14 -0.51 -68.40
CA SER A 24 -4.40 -0.18 -69.63
C SER A 24 -3.55 -1.34 -70.19
N ILE A 25 -3.05 -2.22 -69.32
CA ILE A 25 -2.21 -3.37 -69.71
C ILE A 25 -3.04 -4.50 -70.35
N SER A 26 -4.36 -4.56 -70.10
CA SER A 26 -5.28 -5.57 -70.64
C SER A 26 -5.65 -5.40 -72.14
N SER A 27 -4.99 -4.51 -72.88
CA SER A 27 -5.24 -4.32 -74.33
C SER A 27 -4.46 -5.29 -75.25
N HIS A 28 -3.66 -6.20 -74.69
CA HIS A 28 -3.00 -7.26 -75.44
C HIS A 28 -3.57 -8.63 -75.07
N PRO A 29 -4.11 -9.42 -76.02
CA PRO A 29 -4.81 -10.65 -75.67
C PRO A 29 -3.82 -11.75 -75.28
N PRO A 30 -3.90 -12.33 -74.07
CA PRO A 30 -3.22 -13.58 -73.76
C PRO A 30 -4.08 -14.80 -74.17
N PRO A 31 -3.47 -15.98 -74.40
CA PRO A 31 -4.21 -17.20 -74.72
C PRO A 31 -5.10 -17.63 -73.55
N ALA A 32 -6.27 -18.17 -73.88
CA ALA A 32 -7.30 -18.60 -72.97
C ALA A 32 -6.81 -19.70 -72.02
N ASP A 33 -6.64 -19.34 -70.75
CA ASP A 33 -7.01 -20.14 -69.56
C ASP A 33 -6.36 -19.48 -68.34
N ILE A 34 -7.13 -18.71 -67.57
CA ILE A 34 -7.10 -18.55 -66.10
C ILE A 34 -8.32 -17.65 -65.80
N THR A 35 -9.49 -18.28 -65.70
CA THR A 35 -10.64 -17.69 -64.98
C THR A 35 -10.50 -18.07 -63.51
N ALA A 36 -9.99 -17.16 -62.69
CA ALA A 36 -10.08 -17.27 -61.24
C ALA A 36 -10.32 -15.90 -60.60
N SER A 37 -11.60 -15.64 -60.34
CA SER A 37 -12.15 -14.86 -59.23
C SER A 37 -11.72 -13.39 -59.10
N SER A 38 -12.39 -12.52 -59.84
CA SER A 38 -12.54 -11.10 -59.51
C SER A 38 -13.67 -10.94 -58.48
N ASP A 39 -13.35 -11.03 -57.19
CA ASP A 39 -14.21 -10.55 -56.10
C ASP A 39 -13.35 -10.41 -54.83
N VAL A 40 -12.70 -9.26 -54.66
CA VAL A 40 -12.10 -8.84 -53.38
C VAL A 40 -12.45 -7.37 -53.16
N ASP A 41 -13.73 -7.12 -52.96
CA ASP A 41 -14.22 -5.87 -52.41
C ASP A 41 -14.18 -5.97 -50.87
N ASN A 42 -13.48 -5.03 -50.22
CA ASN A 42 -13.54 -4.71 -48.78
C ASN A 42 -13.33 -5.85 -47.77
N THR A 43 -12.11 -6.40 -47.68
CA THR A 43 -11.69 -7.13 -46.45
C THR A 43 -10.65 -6.32 -45.66
N PRO A 44 -10.75 -6.27 -44.31
CA PRO A 44 -9.78 -5.57 -43.50
C PRO A 44 -8.39 -6.16 -43.74
N THR A 45 -7.43 -5.30 -44.11
CA THR A 45 -6.05 -5.68 -44.43
C THR A 45 -5.38 -6.30 -43.21
N PHE A 46 -5.52 -7.61 -43.06
CA PHE A 46 -4.73 -8.37 -42.10
C PHE A 46 -3.26 -8.30 -42.56
N PRO A 47 -2.29 -8.10 -41.64
CA PRO A 47 -0.87 -7.97 -42.00
C PRO A 47 -0.32 -9.19 -42.75
N ALA A 48 -0.94 -10.38 -42.56
CA ALA A 48 -0.62 -11.59 -43.30
C ALA A 48 -1.15 -11.60 -44.75
N ALA A 49 -2.19 -10.84 -45.08
CA ALA A 49 -2.68 -10.69 -46.46
C ALA A 49 -1.78 -9.76 -47.28
N LEU A 50 -1.21 -8.73 -46.64
CA LEU A 50 -0.30 -7.78 -47.28
C LEU A 50 0.99 -8.45 -47.76
N SER A 51 1.54 -9.41 -47.01
CA SER A 51 2.76 -10.12 -47.42
C SER A 51 2.53 -11.00 -48.66
N VAL A 52 1.35 -11.64 -48.77
CA VAL A 52 0.96 -12.44 -49.93
C VAL A 52 0.79 -11.55 -51.17
N GLU A 53 0.13 -10.40 -51.01
CA GLU A 53 -0.06 -9.44 -52.10
C GLU A 53 1.27 -8.85 -52.61
N LEU A 54 2.20 -8.51 -51.69
CA LEU A 54 3.54 -8.03 -52.06
C LEU A 54 4.36 -9.09 -52.80
N LEU A 55 4.24 -10.36 -52.43
CA LEU A 55 4.89 -11.46 -53.16
C LEU A 55 4.31 -11.61 -54.56
N HIS A 56 2.98 -11.56 -54.70
CA HIS A 56 2.33 -11.63 -55.99
C HIS A 56 2.77 -10.49 -56.93
N TYR A 57 2.79 -9.24 -56.46
CA TYR A 57 3.26 -8.12 -57.28
C TYR A 57 4.74 -8.24 -57.64
N LYS A 58 5.59 -8.71 -56.71
CA LYS A 58 7.01 -8.94 -57.00
C LYS A 58 7.20 -9.93 -58.15
N GLU A 59 6.41 -11.00 -58.18
CA GLU A 59 6.43 -11.99 -59.26
C GLU A 59 5.91 -11.41 -60.58
N LEU A 60 4.78 -10.71 -60.56
CA LEU A 60 4.21 -10.04 -61.73
C LEU A 60 5.18 -9.01 -62.33
N PHE A 61 5.78 -8.14 -61.51
CA PHE A 61 6.78 -7.18 -61.97
C PHE A 61 8.04 -7.89 -62.50
N GLY A 62 8.41 -9.04 -61.94
CA GLY A 62 9.48 -9.88 -62.44
C GLY A 62 9.20 -10.37 -63.87
N GLN A 63 8.00 -10.89 -64.11
CA GLN A 63 7.55 -11.34 -65.42
C GLN A 63 7.47 -10.19 -66.43
N LEU A 64 6.90 -9.05 -66.02
CA LEU A 64 6.78 -7.86 -66.86
C LEU A 64 8.15 -7.31 -67.26
N ARG A 65 9.10 -7.26 -66.31
CA ARG A 65 10.48 -6.84 -66.60
C ARG A 65 11.16 -7.77 -67.58
N PHE A 66 10.94 -9.08 -67.47
CA PHE A 66 11.49 -10.06 -68.41
C PHE A 66 10.92 -9.85 -69.82
N SER A 67 9.60 -9.77 -69.95
CA SER A 67 8.91 -9.54 -71.22
C SER A 67 9.37 -8.24 -71.90
N TYR A 68 9.51 -7.15 -71.13
CA TYR A 68 9.96 -5.86 -71.65
C TYR A 68 11.41 -5.89 -72.14
N LEU A 69 12.32 -6.51 -71.37
CA LEU A 69 13.71 -6.66 -71.78
C LEU A 69 13.84 -7.54 -73.03
N GLU A 70 13.05 -8.61 -73.11
CA GLU A 70 12.99 -9.47 -74.30
C GLU A 70 12.48 -8.69 -75.52
N GLN A 71 11.43 -7.88 -75.37
CA GLN A 71 10.92 -7.06 -76.46
C GLN A 71 11.95 -6.04 -76.94
N ILE A 72 12.57 -5.28 -76.02
CA ILE A 72 13.61 -4.31 -76.38
C ILE A 72 14.78 -4.98 -77.11
N THR A 73 15.20 -6.15 -76.64
CA THR A 73 16.33 -6.86 -77.25
C THR A 73 15.97 -7.36 -78.65
N LYS A 74 14.75 -7.87 -78.86
CA LYS A 74 14.23 -8.23 -80.18
C LYS A 74 14.15 -7.01 -81.10
N GLU A 75 13.58 -5.90 -80.65
CA GLU A 75 13.49 -4.66 -81.43
C GLU A 75 14.86 -4.11 -81.79
N LYS A 76 15.79 -4.09 -80.84
CA LYS A 76 17.17 -3.65 -81.09
C LYS A 76 17.86 -4.56 -82.11
N PHE A 77 17.70 -5.87 -82.00
CA PHE A 77 18.24 -6.82 -82.98
C PHE A 77 17.68 -6.56 -84.38
N LEU A 78 16.36 -6.37 -84.51
CA LEU A 78 15.72 -6.05 -85.78
C LEU A 78 16.21 -4.71 -86.35
N ARG A 79 16.42 -3.70 -85.50
CA ARG A 79 17.00 -2.41 -85.92
C ARG A 79 18.44 -2.57 -86.41
N ASP A 80 19.28 -3.26 -85.64
CA ASP A 80 20.70 -3.49 -85.96
C ASP A 80 20.87 -4.22 -87.33
N ILE A 81 19.93 -5.09 -87.73
CA ILE A 81 19.96 -5.77 -89.05
C ILE A 81 19.27 -5.01 -90.19
N THR A 82 18.35 -4.09 -89.89
CA THR A 82 17.54 -3.37 -90.90
C THR A 82 18.04 -1.95 -91.17
N ASP A 83 18.88 -1.39 -90.30
CA ASP A 83 19.55 -0.11 -90.51
C ASP A 83 20.51 -0.18 -91.72
N ASP A 84 20.68 0.94 -92.44
CA ASP A 84 21.60 1.06 -93.58
C ASP A 84 22.73 2.06 -93.25
N PRO A 85 24.00 1.61 -93.06
CA PRO A 85 24.49 0.24 -93.21
C PRO A 85 24.19 -0.66 -92.00
N PRO A 86 24.04 -1.98 -92.19
CA PRO A 86 23.70 -2.91 -91.11
C PRO A 86 24.81 -2.97 -90.07
N ASN A 87 24.44 -2.84 -88.80
CA ASN A 87 25.37 -2.83 -87.67
C ASN A 87 25.59 -4.24 -87.13
N ILE A 88 26.28 -5.07 -87.93
CA ILE A 88 26.65 -6.42 -87.54
C ILE A 88 27.90 -6.34 -86.68
N ARG A 89 27.78 -6.75 -85.42
CA ARG A 89 28.92 -6.81 -84.49
C ARG A 89 29.88 -7.91 -84.91
N GLU A 90 31.16 -7.58 -84.99
CA GLU A 90 32.22 -8.54 -85.28
C GLU A 90 32.45 -9.49 -84.09
N ALA A 91 33.02 -10.66 -84.37
CA ALA A 91 33.31 -11.67 -83.36
C ALA A 91 34.29 -11.15 -82.28
N GLU A 92 35.23 -10.29 -82.66
CA GLU A 92 36.20 -9.67 -81.74
C GLU A 92 35.51 -8.70 -80.77
N ASP A 93 34.58 -7.88 -81.26
CA ASP A 93 33.74 -6.99 -80.46
C ASP A 93 32.87 -7.75 -79.46
N ASN A 94 32.36 -8.93 -79.85
CA ASN A 94 31.60 -9.78 -78.95
C ASN A 94 32.49 -10.38 -77.85
N ALA A 95 33.68 -10.86 -78.21
CA ALA A 95 34.66 -11.38 -77.24
C ALA A 95 35.09 -10.30 -76.23
N ALA A 96 35.36 -9.08 -76.69
CA ALA A 96 35.70 -7.95 -75.82
C ALA A 96 34.56 -7.60 -74.85
N ARG A 97 33.30 -7.63 -75.32
CA ARG A 97 32.11 -7.40 -74.47
C ARG A 97 31.87 -8.53 -73.48
N GLU A 98 32.14 -9.78 -73.84
CA GLU A 98 32.04 -10.91 -72.92
C GLU A 98 33.04 -10.80 -71.76
N VAL A 99 34.28 -10.40 -72.05
CA VAL A 99 35.31 -10.13 -71.02
C VAL A 99 34.88 -8.99 -70.11
N ALA A 100 34.41 -7.87 -70.68
CA ALA A 100 33.92 -6.72 -69.90
C ALA A 100 32.70 -7.09 -69.05
N ALA A 101 31.75 -7.87 -69.58
CA ALA A 101 30.58 -8.34 -68.85
C ALA A 101 30.96 -9.32 -67.72
N ALA A 102 31.94 -10.19 -67.94
CA ALA A 102 32.45 -11.08 -66.90
C ALA A 102 33.10 -10.29 -65.75
N ALA A 103 33.93 -9.29 -66.07
CA ALA A 103 34.53 -8.40 -65.08
C ALA A 103 33.47 -7.61 -64.29
N ALA A 104 32.48 -7.03 -64.98
CA ALA A 104 31.38 -6.31 -64.34
C ALA A 104 30.52 -7.23 -63.45
N LYS A 105 30.25 -8.47 -63.87
CA LYS A 105 29.54 -9.47 -63.07
C LYS A 105 30.33 -9.85 -61.81
N ALA A 106 31.64 -10.02 -61.92
CA ALA A 106 32.50 -10.30 -60.77
C ALA A 106 32.48 -9.14 -59.76
N ALA A 107 32.64 -7.90 -60.23
CA ALA A 107 32.57 -6.71 -59.39
C ALA A 107 31.19 -6.55 -58.71
N LEU A 108 30.10 -6.79 -59.44
CA LEU A 108 28.75 -6.76 -58.88
C LEU A 108 28.56 -7.84 -57.80
N LYS A 109 29.09 -9.05 -58.01
CA LYS A 109 29.00 -10.13 -57.03
C LYS A 109 29.75 -9.79 -55.74
N THR A 110 30.92 -9.16 -55.84
CA THR A 110 31.67 -8.69 -54.67
C THR A 110 30.89 -7.62 -53.92
N ARG A 111 30.38 -6.59 -54.61
CA ARG A 111 29.59 -5.53 -53.97
C ARG A 111 28.30 -6.05 -53.34
N LYS A 112 27.62 -7.01 -53.97
CA LYS A 112 26.44 -7.65 -53.36
C LYS A 112 26.79 -8.31 -52.03
N LYS A 113 27.89 -9.08 -51.98
CA LYS A 113 28.36 -9.69 -50.73
C LYS A 113 28.71 -8.66 -49.66
N GLU A 114 29.31 -7.53 -50.05
CA GLU A 114 29.61 -6.43 -49.12
C GLU A 114 28.32 -5.81 -48.56
N VAL A 115 27.33 -5.56 -49.42
CA VAL A 115 26.02 -5.03 -48.99
C VAL A 115 25.30 -6.01 -48.07
N ASP A 116 25.30 -7.31 -48.42
CA ASP A 116 24.67 -8.34 -47.59
C ASP A 116 25.35 -8.43 -46.21
N ALA A 117 26.69 -8.31 -46.15
CA ALA A 117 27.44 -8.28 -44.90
C ALA A 117 27.12 -7.04 -44.05
N LEU A 118 27.01 -5.86 -44.68
CA LEU A 118 26.62 -4.62 -43.99
C LEU A 118 25.18 -4.68 -43.47
N LEU A 119 24.26 -5.27 -44.22
CA LEU A 119 22.87 -5.47 -43.79
C LEU A 119 22.82 -6.38 -42.56
N ALA A 120 23.55 -7.49 -42.56
CA ALA A 120 23.62 -8.38 -41.41
C ALA A 120 24.18 -7.68 -40.15
N GLN A 121 25.23 -6.86 -40.31
CA GLN A 121 25.77 -6.06 -39.22
C GLN A 121 24.77 -5.02 -38.70
N LEU A 122 24.02 -4.38 -39.60
CA LEU A 122 23.02 -3.38 -39.25
C LEU A 122 21.85 -4.03 -38.48
N GLU A 123 21.39 -5.20 -38.91
CA GLU A 123 20.37 -5.98 -38.20
C GLU A 123 20.83 -6.37 -36.79
N GLU A 124 22.09 -6.82 -36.64
CA GLU A 124 22.65 -7.15 -35.34
C GLU A 124 22.73 -5.92 -34.42
N VAL A 125 23.20 -4.78 -34.93
CA VAL A 125 23.28 -3.52 -34.17
C VAL A 125 21.88 -3.03 -33.81
N ALA A 126 20.92 -3.09 -34.74
CA ALA A 126 19.54 -2.69 -34.49
C ALA A 126 18.90 -3.56 -33.40
N GLY A 127 19.11 -4.88 -33.44
CA GLY A 127 18.62 -5.80 -32.41
C GLY A 127 19.21 -5.53 -31.03
N ARG A 128 20.52 -5.26 -30.95
CA ARG A 128 21.19 -4.85 -29.71
C ARG A 128 20.67 -3.52 -29.19
N LEU A 129 20.48 -2.54 -30.08
CA LEU A 129 19.98 -1.21 -29.73
C LEU A 129 18.55 -1.26 -29.20
N ALA A 130 17.66 -2.02 -29.87
CA ALA A 130 16.30 -2.23 -29.41
C ALA A 130 16.27 -2.84 -28.00
N SER A 131 17.05 -3.88 -27.78
CA SER A 131 17.15 -4.55 -26.47
C SER A 131 17.70 -3.61 -25.38
N ALA A 132 18.70 -2.79 -25.71
CA ALA A 132 19.27 -1.81 -24.78
C ALA A 132 18.27 -0.69 -24.44
N TYR A 133 17.52 -0.22 -25.44
CA TYR A 133 16.49 0.80 -25.27
C TYR A 133 15.34 0.32 -24.38
N GLU A 134 14.87 -0.92 -24.55
CA GLU A 134 13.84 -1.50 -23.68
C GLU A 134 14.31 -1.62 -22.22
N ARG A 135 15.58 -1.99 -21.99
CA ARG A 135 16.15 -2.03 -20.64
C ARG A 135 16.21 -0.64 -20.04
N LEU A 136 16.72 0.34 -20.80
CA LEU A 136 16.80 1.72 -20.36
C LEU A 136 15.42 2.29 -20.00
N GLN A 137 14.39 2.03 -20.81
CA GLN A 137 13.02 2.45 -20.49
C GLN A 137 12.52 1.86 -19.18
N LYS A 138 12.79 0.57 -18.91
CA LYS A 138 12.42 -0.07 -17.63
C LYS A 138 13.15 0.57 -16.45
N ASP A 139 14.42 0.89 -16.62
CA ASP A 139 15.23 1.49 -15.56
C ASP A 139 14.82 2.95 -15.30
N VAL A 140 14.49 3.71 -16.35
CA VAL A 140 13.92 5.07 -16.23
C VAL A 140 12.59 5.02 -15.46
N HIS A 141 11.70 4.10 -15.80
CA HIS A 141 10.41 4.00 -15.11
C HIS A 141 10.56 3.66 -13.61
N LYS A 142 11.52 2.78 -13.28
CA LYS A 142 11.87 2.51 -11.87
C LYS A 142 12.46 3.73 -11.18
N ALA A 143 13.36 4.44 -11.85
CA ALA A 143 13.98 5.64 -11.31
C ALA A 143 12.97 6.76 -11.07
N GLU A 144 11.93 6.88 -11.91
CA GLU A 144 10.83 7.82 -11.73
C GLU A 144 9.91 7.46 -10.55
N ALA A 145 9.75 6.17 -10.25
CA ALA A 145 8.91 5.71 -9.13
C ALA A 145 9.60 5.83 -7.75
N LEU A 146 10.92 5.70 -7.69
CA LEU A 146 11.70 5.67 -6.44
C LEU A 146 11.56 6.93 -5.56
N PRO A 147 11.52 8.17 -6.09
CA PRO A 147 11.34 9.37 -5.28
C PRO A 147 10.02 9.36 -4.51
N ALA A 148 8.91 9.02 -5.18
CA ALA A 148 7.59 8.96 -4.55
C ALA A 148 7.53 7.87 -3.45
N GLU A 149 8.17 6.73 -3.67
CA GLU A 149 8.30 5.68 -2.66
C GLU A 149 9.15 6.15 -1.48
N THR A 150 10.24 6.88 -1.73
CA THR A 150 11.11 7.43 -0.70
C THR A 150 10.38 8.47 0.16
N GLU A 151 9.64 9.38 -0.45
CA GLU A 151 8.80 10.36 0.27
C GLU A 151 7.74 9.67 1.11
N ARG A 152 7.08 8.64 0.56
CA ARG A 152 6.10 7.83 1.31
C ARG A 152 6.74 7.14 2.52
N MET A 153 7.92 6.56 2.36
CA MET A 153 8.65 5.93 3.47
C MET A 153 9.10 6.95 4.51
N GLN A 154 9.57 8.13 4.09
CA GLN A 154 9.94 9.21 5.00
C GLN A 154 8.74 9.71 5.82
N ALA A 155 7.60 9.94 5.17
CA ALA A 155 6.36 10.30 5.84
C ALA A 155 5.91 9.23 6.84
N ALA A 156 6.05 7.95 6.50
CA ALA A 156 5.74 6.84 7.42
C ALA A 156 6.70 6.81 8.63
N ILE A 157 8.01 7.04 8.42
CA ILE A 157 8.99 7.12 9.50
C ILE A 157 8.69 8.31 10.41
N GLU A 158 8.34 9.45 9.87
CA GLU A 158 7.97 10.64 10.63
C GLU A 158 6.68 10.42 11.43
N ALA A 159 5.66 9.82 10.82
CA ALA A 159 4.44 9.44 11.53
C ALA A 159 4.73 8.49 12.70
N HIS A 160 5.60 7.48 12.50
CA HIS A 160 6.03 6.58 13.56
C HIS A 160 6.85 7.29 14.65
N ARG A 161 7.71 8.24 14.30
CA ARG A 161 8.48 9.03 15.27
C ARG A 161 7.55 9.92 16.10
N SER A 162 6.55 10.54 15.48
CA SER A 162 5.55 11.36 16.17
C SER A 162 4.67 10.51 17.10
N SER A 163 4.17 9.35 16.64
CA SER A 163 3.40 8.45 17.50
C SER A 163 4.22 7.91 18.67
N ARG A 164 5.53 7.68 18.45
CA ARG A 164 6.46 7.30 19.51
C ARG A 164 6.64 8.43 20.54
N HIS A 165 6.58 9.67 20.10
CA HIS A 165 6.69 10.82 21.00
C HIS A 165 5.41 11.04 21.83
N GLU A 166 4.22 10.80 21.25
CA GLU A 166 2.93 10.88 21.97
C GLU A 166 2.80 9.80 23.05
N LEU A 167 3.38 8.63 22.82
CA LEU A 167 3.43 7.51 23.77
C LEU A 167 4.70 7.54 24.64
N ALA A 168 5.15 8.73 25.06
CA ALA A 168 6.41 8.90 25.80
C ALA A 168 6.50 8.02 27.07
N GLU A 169 5.38 7.80 27.77
CA GLU A 169 5.33 6.93 28.96
C GLU A 169 5.48 5.43 28.63
N MET A 170 5.17 5.01 27.41
CA MET A 170 5.36 3.64 26.91
C MET A 170 6.69 3.48 26.15
N ASN A 171 7.45 4.57 25.98
CA ASN A 171 8.74 4.60 25.30
C ASN A 171 9.89 4.95 26.26
N LEU A 172 9.77 4.56 27.53
CA LEU A 172 10.92 4.60 28.42
C LEU A 172 11.99 3.63 27.90
N PRO A 173 13.28 4.02 27.96
CA PRO A 173 14.38 3.09 27.78
C PRO A 173 14.19 1.86 28.67
N LEU A 174 14.63 0.70 28.20
CA LEU A 174 14.51 -0.56 28.92
C LEU A 174 15.10 -0.48 30.34
N GLU A 175 16.17 0.29 30.51
CA GLU A 175 16.80 0.48 31.82
C GLU A 175 15.90 1.27 32.79
N ASP A 176 15.21 2.31 32.29
CA ASP A 176 14.29 3.08 33.12
C ASP A 176 13.00 2.29 33.44
N THR A 177 12.54 1.40 32.55
CA THR A 177 11.41 0.52 32.86
C THR A 177 11.80 -0.54 33.90
N LEU A 178 13.00 -1.11 33.81
CA LEU A 178 13.51 -2.07 34.80
C LEU A 178 13.66 -1.44 36.18
N THR A 179 14.17 -0.21 36.28
CA THR A 179 14.27 0.50 37.57
C THR A 179 12.91 0.81 38.17
N ARG A 180 11.92 1.21 37.35
CA ARG A 180 10.54 1.41 37.82
C ARG A 180 9.88 0.12 38.28
N VAL A 181 10.10 -0.99 37.59
CA VAL A 181 9.62 -2.31 37.99
C VAL A 181 10.24 -2.71 39.33
N ALA A 182 11.56 -2.58 39.49
CA ALA A 182 12.23 -2.88 40.75
C ALA A 182 11.70 -2.02 41.91
N ALA A 183 11.51 -0.71 41.70
CA ALA A 183 10.95 0.17 42.72
C ALA A 183 9.50 -0.20 43.10
N ALA A 184 8.68 -0.60 42.12
CA ALA A 184 7.33 -1.08 42.37
C ALA A 184 7.33 -2.41 43.14
N GLU A 185 8.23 -3.36 42.79
CA GLU A 185 8.40 -4.63 43.50
C GLU A 185 8.83 -4.41 44.97
N ASP A 186 9.73 -3.46 45.22
CA ASP A 186 10.12 -3.08 46.58
C ASP A 186 8.95 -2.48 47.37
N GLU A 187 8.15 -1.60 46.75
CA GLU A 187 6.95 -1.03 47.38
C GLU A 187 5.89 -2.09 47.67
N PHE A 188 5.66 -3.03 46.74
CA PHE A 188 4.79 -4.18 46.96
C PHE A 188 5.27 -5.04 48.12
N GLY A 189 6.58 -5.31 48.22
CA GLY A 189 7.16 -6.04 49.34
C GLY A 189 6.92 -5.34 50.68
N LEU A 190 7.09 -4.02 50.75
CA LEU A 190 6.80 -3.25 51.96
C LEU A 190 5.31 -3.31 52.35
N LEU A 191 4.42 -3.09 51.38
CA LEU A 191 2.96 -3.20 51.57
C LEU A 191 2.55 -4.59 52.05
N GLU A 192 3.17 -5.65 51.53
CA GLU A 192 2.90 -7.03 51.93
C GLU A 192 3.35 -7.28 53.38
N THR A 193 4.52 -6.77 53.80
CA THR A 193 4.94 -6.85 55.21
C THR A 193 4.05 -6.06 56.16
N GLU A 194 3.57 -4.88 55.75
CA GLU A 194 2.64 -4.07 56.53
C GLU A 194 1.30 -4.79 56.68
N LEU A 195 0.77 -5.35 55.57
CA LEU A 195 -0.45 -6.14 55.55
C LEU A 195 -0.34 -7.35 56.48
N GLU A 196 0.80 -8.05 56.46
CA GLU A 196 1.05 -9.18 57.35
C GLU A 196 1.10 -8.75 58.83
N SER A 197 1.73 -7.61 59.13
CA SER A 197 1.74 -7.06 60.49
C SER A 197 0.34 -6.66 60.98
N LEU A 198 -0.47 -6.05 60.11
CA LEU A 198 -1.85 -5.69 60.39
C LEU A 198 -2.72 -6.95 60.57
N ALA A 199 -2.56 -7.94 59.70
CA ALA A 199 -3.22 -9.24 59.80
C ALA A 199 -2.87 -9.96 61.11
N ALA A 200 -1.64 -9.85 61.60
CA ALA A 200 -1.23 -10.42 62.88
C ALA A 200 -1.81 -9.69 64.10
N THR A 201 -1.99 -8.37 64.04
CA THR A 201 -2.52 -7.55 65.14
C THR A 201 -4.05 -7.55 65.23
N LEU A 202 -4.73 -7.75 64.10
CA LEU A 202 -6.18 -7.72 63.99
C LEU A 202 -6.91 -8.74 64.88
N PRO A 203 -6.49 -10.01 65.01
CA PRO A 203 -7.10 -10.97 65.94
C PRO A 203 -6.98 -10.53 67.40
N ARG A 204 -5.84 -9.95 67.81
CA ARG A 204 -5.65 -9.45 69.17
C ARG A 204 -6.58 -8.29 69.45
N LYS A 205 -6.72 -7.35 68.52
CA LYS A 205 -7.66 -6.22 68.64
C LYS A 205 -9.11 -6.68 68.67
N LYS A 206 -9.50 -7.67 67.86
CA LYS A 206 -10.82 -8.30 67.92
C LYS A 206 -11.10 -8.90 69.30
N ARG A 207 -10.17 -9.67 69.87
CA ARG A 207 -10.32 -10.22 71.24
C ARG A 207 -10.42 -9.12 72.31
N GLN A 208 -9.69 -8.02 72.15
CA GLN A 208 -9.79 -6.88 73.07
C GLN A 208 -11.18 -6.22 72.98
N LEU A 209 -11.73 -6.05 71.78
CA LEU A 209 -13.10 -5.54 71.60
C LEU A 209 -14.13 -6.50 72.20
N GLU A 210 -14.03 -7.80 71.91
CA GLU A 210 -14.94 -8.82 72.48
C GLU A 210 -14.92 -8.84 74.02
N ASN A 211 -13.76 -8.60 74.64
CA ASN A 211 -13.66 -8.50 76.10
C ASN A 211 -14.27 -7.21 76.64
N LEU A 212 -14.00 -6.07 75.99
CA LEU A 212 -14.61 -4.80 76.38
C LEU A 212 -16.13 -4.82 76.19
N GLU A 213 -16.64 -5.46 75.13
CA GLU A 213 -18.07 -5.68 74.93
C GLU A 213 -18.67 -6.48 76.10
N LYS A 214 -17.99 -7.55 76.55
CA LYS A 214 -18.44 -8.32 77.74
C LYS A 214 -18.44 -7.46 78.99
N GLU A 215 -17.36 -6.71 79.26
CA GLU A 215 -17.28 -5.82 80.41
C GLU A 215 -18.41 -4.76 80.38
N ILE A 216 -18.69 -4.17 79.21
CA ILE A 216 -19.81 -3.22 79.04
C ILE A 216 -21.13 -3.91 79.37
N THR A 217 -21.39 -5.12 78.85
CA THR A 217 -22.64 -5.83 79.16
C THR A 217 -22.78 -6.17 80.65
N GLU A 218 -21.67 -6.48 81.34
CA GLU A 218 -21.66 -6.70 82.79
C GLU A 218 -21.94 -5.39 83.56
N TYR A 219 -21.35 -4.28 83.15
CA TYR A 219 -21.62 -2.97 83.74
C TYR A 219 -23.06 -2.50 83.49
N GLU A 220 -23.61 -2.75 82.30
CA GLU A 220 -25.01 -2.48 81.97
C GLU A 220 -25.96 -3.31 82.84
N ALA A 221 -25.72 -4.61 83.00
CA ALA A 221 -26.51 -5.47 83.88
C ALA A 221 -26.41 -5.06 85.36
N ASN A 222 -25.21 -4.69 85.82
CA ASN A 222 -25.01 -4.17 87.18
C ASN A 222 -25.73 -2.84 87.39
N LYS A 223 -25.70 -1.95 86.40
CA LYS A 223 -26.43 -0.68 86.43
C LYS A 223 -27.95 -0.93 86.49
N GLU A 224 -28.48 -1.79 85.63
CA GLU A 224 -29.92 -2.16 85.65
C GLU A 224 -30.31 -2.79 87.00
N GLY A 225 -29.46 -3.65 87.57
CA GLY A 225 -29.66 -4.22 88.91
C GLY A 225 -29.68 -3.17 90.02
N LEU A 226 -28.74 -2.21 90.01
CA LEU A 226 -28.72 -1.10 90.96
C LEU A 226 -29.90 -0.16 90.79
N GLU A 227 -30.30 0.14 89.55
CA GLU A 227 -31.50 0.93 89.24
C GLU A 227 -32.78 0.22 89.73
N SER A 228 -32.87 -1.10 89.56
CA SER A 228 -33.96 -1.92 90.10
C SER A 228 -33.99 -1.85 91.63
N VAL A 229 -32.89 -2.11 92.32
CA VAL A 229 -32.80 -2.02 93.80
C VAL A 229 -33.12 -0.61 94.29
N ALA A 230 -32.63 0.43 93.62
CA ALA A 230 -32.95 1.82 93.95
C ALA A 230 -34.44 2.11 93.75
N SER A 231 -35.04 1.64 92.65
CA SER A 231 -36.47 1.81 92.36
C SER A 231 -37.35 1.05 93.36
N GLU A 232 -36.93 -0.13 93.79
CA GLU A 232 -37.61 -0.91 94.83
C GLU A 232 -37.45 -0.28 96.20
N ALA A 233 -36.28 0.28 96.54
CA ALA A 233 -36.09 1.05 97.77
C ALA A 233 -36.96 2.31 97.78
N VAL A 234 -37.10 3.00 96.64
CA VAL A 234 -38.04 4.13 96.48
C VAL A 234 -39.48 3.66 96.65
N ARG A 235 -39.90 2.57 95.98
CA ARG A 235 -41.26 2.00 96.12
C ARG A 235 -41.54 1.50 97.52
N ALA A 236 -40.56 0.88 98.19
CA ALA A 236 -40.68 0.41 99.57
C ALA A 236 -40.80 1.59 100.53
N ARG A 237 -40.04 2.67 100.30
CA ARG A 237 -40.14 3.93 101.02
C ARG A 237 -41.53 4.57 100.82
N GLU A 238 -42.02 4.63 99.59
CA GLU A 238 -43.37 5.13 99.27
C GLU A 238 -44.48 4.24 99.86
N GLY A 239 -44.33 2.91 99.82
CA GLY A 239 -45.24 1.96 100.43
C GLY A 239 -45.26 2.02 101.96
N ALA A 240 -44.10 2.21 102.60
CA ALA A 240 -44.00 2.43 104.05
C ALA A 240 -44.62 3.76 104.48
N ARG A 241 -44.51 4.79 103.64
CA ARG A 241 -45.19 6.08 103.79
C ARG A 241 -46.71 5.94 103.67
N ALA A 242 -47.19 5.14 102.71
CA ALA A 242 -48.62 4.85 102.54
C ALA A 242 -49.19 3.96 103.66
N ALA A 243 -48.38 3.10 104.27
CA ALA A 243 -48.76 2.19 105.35
C ALA A 243 -48.62 2.78 106.77
N GLY A 244 -48.27 4.06 106.92
CA GLY A 244 -48.26 4.77 108.21
C GLY A 244 -47.09 4.43 109.16
N LYS A 245 -46.02 3.77 108.69
CA LYS A 245 -44.82 3.42 109.48
C LYS A 245 -43.67 4.42 109.26
N ALA A 246 -43.98 5.72 109.27
CA ALA A 246 -43.04 6.81 108.97
C ALA A 246 -42.39 7.44 110.23
N ASP A 247 -42.57 6.85 111.41
CA ASP A 247 -42.12 7.44 112.68
C ASP A 247 -40.60 7.65 112.77
N MET A 248 -39.80 6.76 112.18
CA MET A 248 -38.34 6.88 112.11
C MET A 248 -37.86 8.01 111.17
N GLU A 249 -38.55 8.25 110.05
CA GLU A 249 -38.22 9.36 109.13
C GLU A 249 -38.62 10.72 109.72
N ASN A 250 -39.78 10.79 110.37
CA ASN A 250 -40.21 11.99 111.10
C ASN A 250 -39.25 12.32 112.25
N ALA A 251 -38.76 11.31 112.98
CA ALA A 251 -37.72 11.48 113.99
C ALA A 251 -36.38 11.92 113.35
N GLY A 252 -35.99 11.34 112.22
CA GLY A 252 -34.76 11.72 111.50
C GLY A 252 -34.79 13.13 110.92
N GLN A 253 -35.92 13.57 110.36
CA GLN A 253 -36.14 14.96 109.92
C GLN A 253 -36.18 15.92 111.11
N TRP A 254 -36.79 15.52 112.23
CA TRP A 254 -36.73 16.29 113.47
C TRP A 254 -35.29 16.43 113.97
N TYR A 255 -34.52 15.34 114.05
CA TYR A 255 -33.11 15.38 114.43
C TYR A 255 -32.28 16.22 113.45
N LYS A 256 -32.49 16.11 112.15
CA LYS A 256 -31.78 16.91 111.14
C LYS A 256 -32.13 18.39 111.27
N SER A 257 -33.40 18.74 111.42
CA SER A 257 -33.83 20.12 111.66
C SER A 257 -33.32 20.66 112.99
N SER A 258 -33.25 19.82 114.04
CA SER A 258 -32.68 20.19 115.34
C SER A 258 -31.17 20.38 115.26
N TYR A 259 -30.46 19.56 114.47
CA TYR A 259 -29.02 19.67 114.23
C TYR A 259 -28.69 20.88 113.38
N GLU A 260 -29.46 21.16 112.32
CA GLU A 260 -29.32 22.35 111.49
C GLU A 260 -29.59 23.62 112.32
N LEU A 261 -30.61 23.60 113.21
CA LEU A 261 -30.88 24.69 114.15
C LEU A 261 -29.76 24.85 115.20
N LEU A 262 -29.27 23.75 115.78
CA LEU A 262 -28.18 23.75 116.75
C LEU A 262 -26.85 24.18 116.13
N SER A 263 -26.56 23.76 114.89
CA SER A 263 -25.39 24.19 114.11
C SER A 263 -25.48 25.68 113.79
N ALA A 264 -26.64 26.15 113.31
CA ALA A 264 -26.87 27.57 113.05
C ALA A 264 -26.74 28.43 114.33
N MET A 265 -27.13 27.91 115.50
CA MET A 265 -26.90 28.59 116.79
C MET A 265 -25.44 28.52 117.26
N LEU A 266 -24.67 27.48 116.89
CA LEU A 266 -23.26 27.36 117.26
C LEU A 266 -22.35 28.23 116.36
N ASP A 267 -22.76 28.47 115.11
CA ASP A 267 -22.04 29.29 114.14
C ASP A 267 -22.30 30.82 114.30
N GLU A 268 -23.15 31.24 115.24
CA GLU A 268 -23.44 32.65 115.57
C GLU A 268 -22.64 33.19 116.80
N LYS A 269 -21.41 32.72 117.02
CA LYS A 269 -20.48 33.30 118.00
C LYS A 269 -19.11 33.64 117.44
#